data_AF-A0A1E2RYR7-F1
#
_entry.id   AF-A0A1E2RYR7-F1
#
_cell.length_a   1.000
_cell.length_b   1.000
_cell.length_c   1.000
_cell.angle_alpha   90.00
_cell.angle_beta   90.00
_cell.angle_gamma   90.00
#
_symmetry.space_group_name_H-M   'P 1'
#
loop_
_entity.id
_entity.type
_entity.pdbx_description
1 polymer ?
#
loop_
_entity_poly.entity_id
_entity_poly.type
_entity_poly.pdbx_seq_one_letter_code
_entity_poly.pdbx_strand_id
1 'polypeptide(L)'
;MRPLGREERLKIGFGIGDGGWDEEKVLERYELLYEAGLVTEAKRDGRIAASDWPDLPELGRPMEFDHRRILATAISRLRGKLKYRPVVFELLPAEFTLFDLQQTVEAISGTLLHKQNFRRLVENAGLVEQTGGVSTQTGGRPARLYRFRREVVLERPAPGLRVKAARG
;
A
#
# COMPACT_ATOMS: atom_id res chain seq x y z
N MET A 1 -29.98 -6.18 -4.09
CA MET A 1 -29.07 -5.33 -3.29
C MET A 1 -29.12 -3.93 -3.90
N ARG A 2 -29.43 -2.89 -3.12
CA ARG A 2 -29.44 -1.50 -3.64
C ARG A 2 -27.99 -1.06 -3.92
N PRO A 3 -27.69 -0.37 -5.04
CA PRO A 3 -26.37 0.21 -5.25
C PRO A 3 -26.06 1.24 -4.16
N LEU A 4 -24.80 1.32 -3.74
CA LEU A 4 -24.34 2.28 -2.73
C LEU A 4 -24.56 3.72 -3.20
N GLY A 5 -25.05 4.57 -2.30
CA GLY A 5 -25.20 6.01 -2.53
C GLY A 5 -23.85 6.74 -2.59
N ARG A 6 -23.86 7.97 -3.11
CA ARG A 6 -22.64 8.81 -3.25
C ARG A 6 -21.91 8.99 -1.92
N GLU A 7 -22.63 9.29 -0.85
CA GLU A 7 -22.05 9.50 0.49
C GLU A 7 -21.40 8.22 1.03
N GLU A 8 -22.05 7.06 0.86
CA GLU A 8 -21.52 5.76 1.30
C GLU A 8 -20.23 5.40 0.55
N ARG A 9 -20.19 5.63 -0.78
CA ARG A 9 -18.99 5.40 -1.58
C ARG A 9 -17.84 6.31 -1.14
N LEU A 10 -18.12 7.57 -0.80
CA LEU A 10 -17.11 8.49 -0.28
C LEU A 10 -16.58 8.06 1.09
N LYS A 11 -17.45 7.64 2.02
CA LYS A 11 -17.06 7.10 3.32
C LYS A 11 -16.14 5.89 3.16
N ILE A 12 -16.50 4.95 2.29
CA ILE A 12 -15.71 3.73 2.03
C ILE A 12 -14.40 4.05 1.31
N GLY A 13 -14.43 4.90 0.28
CA GLY A 13 -13.26 5.19 -0.54
C GLY A 13 -12.21 6.01 0.20
N PHE A 14 -12.63 7.05 0.92
CA PHE A 14 -11.74 8.04 1.54
C PHE A 14 -11.62 7.92 3.05
N GLY A 15 -12.32 6.99 3.70
CA GLY A 15 -12.31 6.87 5.16
C GLY A 15 -12.86 8.12 5.86
N ILE A 16 -13.95 8.68 5.34
CA ILE A 16 -14.60 9.86 5.92
C ILE A 16 -15.52 9.42 7.07
N GLY A 17 -15.49 10.16 8.18
CA GLY A 17 -16.34 9.90 9.34
C GLY A 17 -15.81 8.77 10.21
N ASP A 18 -16.63 7.74 10.41
CA ASP A 18 -16.29 6.50 11.13
C ASP A 18 -15.62 5.44 10.25
N GLY A 19 -15.62 5.63 8.93
CA GLY A 19 -14.90 4.79 7.99
C GLY A 19 -13.39 4.95 8.19
N GLY A 20 -12.68 3.90 8.60
CA GLY A 20 -11.22 3.91 8.63
C GLY A 20 -10.62 4.04 7.23
N TRP A 21 -9.43 4.63 7.12
CA TRP A 21 -8.68 4.63 5.87
C TRP A 21 -8.28 3.20 5.48
N ASP A 22 -8.71 2.77 4.29
CA ASP A 22 -8.32 1.49 3.69
C ASP A 22 -7.34 1.71 2.54
N GLU A 23 -6.11 1.28 2.74
CA GLU A 23 -5.03 1.40 1.76
C GLU A 23 -5.34 0.64 0.45
N GLU A 24 -6.21 -0.38 0.48
CA GLU A 24 -6.59 -1.19 -0.69
C GLU A 24 -7.55 -0.46 -1.63
N LYS A 25 -8.27 0.58 -1.15
CA LYS A 25 -9.29 1.32 -1.91
C LYS A 25 -8.76 2.28 -2.97
N VAL A 26 -7.60 1.97 -3.54
CA VAL A 26 -6.91 2.83 -4.53
C VAL A 26 -7.74 2.96 -5.81
N LEU A 27 -8.19 1.84 -6.39
CA LEU A 27 -9.03 1.86 -7.58
C LEU A 27 -10.36 2.58 -7.30
N GLU A 28 -11.05 2.25 -6.22
CA GLU A 28 -12.32 2.89 -5.87
C GLU A 28 -12.17 4.40 -5.68
N ARG A 29 -11.08 4.85 -5.03
CA ARG A 29 -10.76 6.29 -4.92
C ARG A 29 -10.50 6.93 -6.28
N TYR A 30 -9.73 6.27 -7.15
CA TYR A 30 -9.48 6.78 -8.50
C TYR A 30 -10.78 6.93 -9.30
N GLU A 31 -11.64 5.91 -9.28
CA GLU A 31 -12.94 5.94 -9.97
C GLU A 31 -13.84 7.06 -9.43
N LEU A 32 -13.86 7.29 -8.12
CA LEU A 32 -14.62 8.40 -7.53
C LEU A 32 -14.11 9.77 -7.98
N LEU A 33 -12.80 9.97 -8.04
CA LEU A 33 -12.21 11.22 -8.51
C LEU A 33 -12.44 11.42 -10.01
N TYR A 34 -12.37 10.34 -10.78
CA TYR A 34 -12.62 10.34 -12.23
C TYR A 34 -14.09 10.62 -12.55
N GLU A 35 -15.03 9.98 -11.86
CA GLU A 35 -16.47 10.27 -11.95
C GLU A 35 -16.79 11.71 -11.56
N ALA A 36 -16.13 12.24 -10.52
CA ALA A 36 -16.32 13.61 -10.06
C ALA A 36 -15.66 14.67 -10.98
N GLY A 37 -14.92 14.26 -12.02
CA GLY A 37 -14.24 15.20 -12.92
C GLY A 37 -12.97 15.84 -12.34
N LEU A 38 -12.44 15.32 -11.23
CA LEU A 38 -11.36 15.93 -10.45
C LEU A 38 -9.95 15.55 -10.90
N VAL A 39 -9.80 14.54 -11.77
CA VAL A 39 -8.51 14.15 -12.34
C VAL A 39 -8.38 14.62 -13.78
N THR A 40 -7.15 14.92 -14.21
CA THR A 40 -6.83 15.37 -15.56
C THR A 40 -7.35 14.43 -16.64
N GLU A 41 -7.33 13.12 -16.38
CA GLU A 41 -7.86 12.10 -17.29
C GLU A 41 -9.37 12.30 -17.55
N ALA A 42 -10.16 12.65 -16.53
CA ALA A 42 -11.60 12.88 -16.69
C ALA A 42 -11.90 14.07 -17.61
N LYS A 43 -11.13 15.16 -17.46
CA LYS A 43 -11.21 16.34 -18.32
C LYS A 43 -10.77 16.02 -19.74
N ARG A 44 -9.67 15.28 -19.90
CA ARG A 44 -9.16 14.84 -21.21
C ARG A 44 -10.17 13.97 -21.95
N ASP A 45 -10.86 13.09 -21.25
CA ASP A 45 -11.87 12.19 -21.80
C ASP A 45 -13.23 12.88 -22.05
N GLY A 46 -13.35 14.18 -21.76
CA GLY A 46 -14.57 14.96 -22.03
C GLY A 46 -15.72 14.70 -21.06
N ARG A 47 -15.46 14.28 -19.81
CA ARG A 47 -16.53 14.10 -18.82
C ARG A 47 -17.23 15.43 -18.51
N ILE A 48 -18.57 15.40 -18.53
CA ILE A 48 -19.41 16.56 -18.21
C ILE A 48 -19.07 17.13 -16.82
N ALA A 49 -18.91 16.26 -15.82
CA ALA A 49 -18.56 16.66 -14.45
C ALA A 49 -17.22 17.41 -14.35
N ALA A 50 -16.31 17.26 -15.32
CA ALA A 50 -15.06 18.04 -15.33
C ALA A 50 -15.29 19.52 -15.67
N SER A 51 -16.45 19.87 -16.25
CA SER A 51 -16.81 21.27 -16.56
C SER A 51 -17.10 22.08 -15.29
N ASP A 52 -17.41 21.41 -14.18
CA ASP A 52 -17.61 22.04 -12.87
C ASP A 52 -16.26 22.50 -12.25
N TRP A 53 -15.13 22.10 -12.85
CA TRP A 53 -13.77 22.33 -12.33
C TRP A 53 -12.90 23.06 -13.37
N PRO A 54 -12.97 24.40 -13.45
CA PRO A 54 -12.12 25.16 -14.37
C PRO A 54 -10.63 24.90 -14.09
N ASP A 55 -10.26 24.92 -12.81
CA ASP A 55 -8.95 24.57 -12.28
C ASP A 55 -9.01 23.22 -11.56
N LEU A 56 -8.21 22.26 -12.03
CA LEU A 56 -8.15 20.93 -11.42
C LEU A 56 -7.16 20.91 -10.25
N PRO A 57 -7.47 20.20 -9.16
CA PRO A 57 -6.51 19.99 -8.09
C PRO A 57 -5.32 19.15 -8.55
N GLU A 58 -4.14 19.39 -7.98
CA GLU A 58 -2.95 18.57 -8.22
C GLU A 58 -3.03 17.25 -7.44
N LEU A 59 -3.67 16.25 -8.05
CA LEU A 59 -3.85 14.92 -7.45
C LEU A 59 -2.80 13.91 -7.92
N GLY A 60 -1.59 14.37 -8.22
CA GLY A 60 -0.49 13.56 -8.75
C GLY A 60 -0.35 13.64 -10.28
N ARG A 61 0.61 12.89 -10.81
CA ARG A 61 1.01 12.98 -12.23
C ARG A 61 -0.08 12.39 -13.14
N PRO A 62 -0.57 13.15 -14.13
CA PRO A 62 -1.46 12.62 -15.16
C PRO A 62 -0.76 11.50 -15.94
N MET A 63 -1.52 10.49 -16.35
CA MET A 63 -1.03 9.41 -17.20
C MET A 63 -1.77 9.38 -18.54
N GLU A 64 -1.19 8.73 -19.53
CA GLU A 64 -1.81 8.53 -20.83
C GLU A 64 -2.81 7.38 -20.78
N PHE A 65 -3.83 7.44 -21.66
CA PHE A 65 -4.87 6.42 -21.78
C PHE A 65 -5.47 6.03 -20.42
N ASP A 66 -5.65 4.73 -20.17
CA ASP A 66 -6.14 4.16 -18.92
C ASP A 66 -5.01 3.74 -17.96
N HIS A 67 -3.76 4.17 -18.20
CA HIS A 67 -2.61 3.73 -17.42
C HIS A 67 -2.76 4.01 -15.92
N ARG A 68 -3.37 5.14 -15.55
CA ARG A 68 -3.63 5.48 -14.15
C ARG A 68 -4.61 4.52 -13.47
N ARG A 69 -5.63 4.08 -14.22
CA ARG A 69 -6.60 3.07 -13.76
C ARG A 69 -5.96 1.70 -13.62
N ILE A 70 -5.12 1.31 -14.57
CA ILE A 70 -4.33 0.07 -14.52
C ILE A 70 -3.42 0.09 -13.29
N LEU A 71 -2.71 1.19 -13.06
CA LEU A 71 -1.84 1.35 -11.90
C LEU A 71 -2.64 1.28 -10.59
N ALA A 72 -3.76 2.00 -10.48
CA ALA A 72 -4.62 1.96 -9.30
C ALA A 72 -5.11 0.53 -9.01
N THR A 73 -5.49 -0.20 -10.05
CA THR A 73 -5.87 -1.62 -9.96
C THR A 73 -4.71 -2.49 -9.47
N ALA A 74 -3.52 -2.30 -10.02
CA ALA A 74 -2.33 -3.07 -9.63
C ALA A 74 -1.95 -2.82 -8.16
N ILE A 75 -1.98 -1.56 -7.72
CA ILE A 75 -1.67 -1.18 -6.33
C ILE A 75 -2.73 -1.74 -5.37
N SER A 76 -4.03 -1.60 -5.67
CA SER A 76 -5.10 -2.21 -4.88
C SER A 76 -4.88 -3.70 -4.66
N ARG A 77 -4.58 -4.44 -5.73
CA ARG A 77 -4.33 -5.89 -5.67
C ARG A 77 -3.05 -6.23 -4.91
N LEU A 78 -1.98 -5.44 -5.09
CA LEU A 78 -0.71 -5.66 -4.39
C LEU A 78 -0.86 -5.45 -2.88
N ARG A 79 -1.55 -4.38 -2.46
CA ARG A 79 -1.82 -4.09 -1.05
C ARG A 79 -2.70 -5.15 -0.39
N GLY A 80 -3.72 -5.63 -1.09
CA GLY A 80 -4.50 -6.76 -0.59
C GLY A 80 -3.65 -8.03 -0.44
N LYS A 81 -2.78 -8.33 -1.41
CA LYS A 81 -1.87 -9.49 -1.36
C LYS A 81 -0.90 -9.46 -0.18
N LEU A 82 -0.40 -8.28 0.22
CA LEU A 82 0.51 -8.17 1.37
C LEU A 82 -0.06 -8.76 2.66
N LYS A 83 -1.39 -8.71 2.84
CA LYS A 83 -2.05 -9.17 4.07
C LYS A 83 -2.06 -10.69 4.24
N TYR A 84 -1.86 -11.45 3.17
CA TYR A 84 -1.95 -12.91 3.20
C TYR A 84 -0.81 -13.65 2.49
N ARG A 85 -0.02 -12.98 1.64
CA ARG A 85 1.17 -13.56 0.99
C ARG A 85 2.45 -12.82 1.39
N PRO A 86 3.59 -13.53 1.47
CA PRO A 86 4.89 -12.95 1.79
C PRO A 86 5.53 -12.25 0.58
N VAL A 87 4.73 -11.62 -0.30
CA VAL A 87 5.20 -11.07 -1.58
C VAL A 87 6.23 -9.96 -1.41
N VAL A 88 6.23 -9.26 -0.27
CA VAL A 88 7.24 -8.23 0.01
C VAL A 88 8.66 -8.78 0.02
N PHE A 89 8.84 -10.04 0.42
CA PHE A 89 10.16 -10.66 0.48
C PHE A 89 10.69 -11.03 -0.91
N GLU A 90 9.83 -11.10 -1.92
CA GLU A 90 10.24 -11.28 -3.33
C GLU A 90 10.82 -9.99 -3.93
N LEU A 91 10.56 -8.84 -3.31
CA LEU A 91 11.06 -7.53 -3.72
C LEU A 91 12.37 -7.14 -3.02
N LEU A 92 12.81 -7.94 -2.05
CA LEU A 92 14.01 -7.73 -1.27
C LEU A 92 15.16 -8.62 -1.78
N PRO A 93 16.42 -8.22 -1.55
CA PRO A 93 17.56 -9.11 -1.74
C PRO A 93 17.46 -10.35 -0.85
N ALA A 94 18.28 -11.37 -1.11
CA ALA A 94 18.29 -12.61 -0.32
C ALA A 94 18.61 -12.38 1.17
N GLU A 95 19.38 -11.32 1.48
CA GLU A 95 19.64 -10.86 2.84
C GLU A 95 19.35 -9.37 2.93
N PHE A 96 18.59 -8.97 3.94
CA PHE A 96 18.11 -7.61 4.11
C PHE A 96 18.11 -7.21 5.58
N THR A 97 18.09 -5.92 5.86
CA THR A 97 17.86 -5.41 7.20
C THR A 97 16.35 -5.28 7.48
N LEU A 98 15.94 -5.26 8.75
CA LEU A 98 14.54 -4.96 9.10
C LEU A 98 14.11 -3.55 8.66
N PHE A 99 15.07 -2.64 8.48
CA PHE A 99 14.80 -1.31 7.97
C PHE A 99 14.46 -1.35 6.47
N ASP A 100 15.20 -2.11 5.67
CA ASP A 100 14.89 -2.30 4.23
C ASP A 100 13.50 -2.91 4.05
N LEU A 101 13.19 -3.91 4.88
CA LEU A 101 11.86 -4.53 4.90
C LEU A 101 10.77 -3.52 5.30
N GLN A 102 11.00 -2.69 6.32
CA GLN A 102 10.06 -1.65 6.74
C GLN A 102 9.81 -0.66 5.59
N GLN A 103 10.87 -0.12 4.98
CA GLN A 103 10.75 0.85 3.89
C GLN A 103 10.01 0.26 2.69
N THR A 104 10.26 -1.01 2.36
CA THR A 104 9.57 -1.69 1.26
C THR A 104 8.08 -1.84 1.55
N VAL A 105 7.71 -2.21 2.79
CA VAL A 105 6.30 -2.28 3.19
C VAL A 105 5.65 -0.90 3.16
N GLU A 106 6.30 0.14 3.71
CA GLU A 106 5.80 1.52 3.72
C GLU A 106 5.60 2.07 2.30
N ALA A 107 6.53 1.81 1.39
CA ALA A 107 6.44 2.22 0.00
C ALA A 107 5.24 1.59 -0.71
N ILE A 108 4.95 0.32 -0.43
CA ILE A 108 3.79 -0.37 -1.02
C ILE A 108 2.49 0.06 -0.35
N SER A 109 2.42 0.08 0.99
CA SER A 109 1.21 0.42 1.73
C SER A 109 0.83 1.90 1.59
N GLY A 110 1.82 2.77 1.32
CA GLY A 110 1.66 4.22 1.30
C GLY A 110 1.39 4.80 2.69
N THR A 111 1.78 4.08 3.75
CA THR A 111 1.58 4.50 5.15
C THR A 111 2.86 4.29 5.93
N LEU A 112 3.20 5.25 6.79
CA LEU A 112 4.37 5.13 7.67
C LEU A 112 4.07 4.20 8.84
N LEU A 113 5.09 3.45 9.25
CA LEU A 113 5.01 2.44 10.27
C LEU A 113 5.86 2.79 11.47
N HIS A 114 5.31 2.52 12.66
CA HIS A 114 6.08 2.68 13.88
C HIS A 114 7.15 1.57 13.98
N LYS A 115 8.43 1.97 13.97
CA LYS A 115 9.59 1.08 13.93
C LYS A 115 9.54 -0.08 14.94
N GLN A 116 9.22 0.21 16.20
CA GLN A 116 9.19 -0.82 17.25
C GLN A 116 8.02 -1.80 17.09
N ASN A 117 6.87 -1.31 16.61
CA ASN A 117 5.70 -2.15 16.37
C ASN A 117 5.94 -3.06 15.18
N PHE A 118 6.55 -2.52 14.13
CA PHE A 118 6.92 -3.28 12.94
C PHE A 118 7.90 -4.41 13.27
N ARG A 119 8.98 -4.08 13.99
CA ARG A 119 9.95 -5.08 14.43
C ARG A 119 9.31 -6.21 15.22
N ARG A 120 8.50 -5.88 16.23
CA ARG A 120 7.78 -6.87 17.04
C ARG A 120 6.83 -7.73 16.19
N LEU A 121 6.16 -7.12 15.20
CA LEU A 121 5.26 -7.84 14.31
C LEU A 121 6.00 -8.86 13.45
N VAL A 122 7.13 -8.48 12.86
CA VAL A 122 7.96 -9.37 12.02
C VAL A 122 8.55 -10.50 12.86
N GLU A 123 9.10 -10.19 14.04
CA GLU A 123 9.69 -11.18 14.95
C GLU A 123 8.63 -12.16 15.46
N ASN A 124 7.47 -11.69 15.93
CA ASN A 124 6.39 -12.54 16.43
C ASN A 124 5.73 -13.39 15.33
N ALA A 125 5.69 -12.89 14.11
CA ALA A 125 5.16 -13.65 12.98
C ALA A 125 6.09 -14.80 12.57
N GLY A 126 7.36 -14.76 13.00
CA GLY A 126 8.38 -15.77 12.66
C GLY A 126 8.77 -15.76 11.18
N LEU A 127 8.49 -14.67 10.45
CA LEU A 127 8.67 -14.57 9.00
C LEU A 127 10.13 -14.50 8.58
N VAL A 128 11.02 -14.15 9.51
CA VAL A 128 12.43 -13.94 9.22
C VAL A 128 13.30 -14.61 10.26
N GLU A 129 14.51 -14.97 9.85
CA GLU A 129 15.57 -15.50 10.70
C GLU A 129 16.83 -14.65 10.59
N GLN A 130 17.63 -14.59 11.66
CA GLN A 130 18.90 -13.84 11.66
C GLN A 130 19.97 -14.65 10.92
N THR A 131 20.73 -14.01 10.04
CA THR A 131 21.84 -14.68 9.31
C THR A 131 23.16 -14.67 10.09
N GLY A 132 23.24 -13.90 11.18
CA GLY A 132 24.48 -13.63 11.90
C GLY A 132 25.33 -12.52 11.27
N GLY A 133 25.01 -12.10 10.05
CA GLY A 133 25.66 -11.00 9.35
C GLY A 133 25.20 -9.62 9.83
N VAL A 134 25.99 -8.61 9.49
CA VAL A 134 25.66 -7.20 9.71
C VAL A 134 25.95 -6.38 8.45
N SER A 135 25.13 -5.36 8.21
CA SER A 135 25.32 -4.37 7.15
C SER A 135 25.76 -3.03 7.74
N THR A 136 26.79 -2.43 7.15
CA THR A 136 27.26 -1.07 7.46
C THR A 136 26.74 -0.02 6.48
N GLN A 137 25.97 -0.42 5.46
CA GLN A 137 25.48 0.46 4.40
C GLN A 137 24.45 1.48 4.89
N THR A 138 23.88 1.30 6.08
CA THR A 138 22.87 2.20 6.66
C THR A 138 23.47 3.49 7.26
N GLY A 139 24.75 3.80 7.02
CA GLY A 139 25.40 5.06 7.42
C GLY A 139 25.54 5.29 8.93
N GLY A 140 25.28 4.27 9.74
CA GLY A 140 25.27 4.34 11.21
C GLY A 140 25.69 3.01 11.86
N ARG A 141 25.12 2.69 13.04
CA ARG A 141 25.41 1.42 13.73
C ARG A 141 25.14 0.23 12.79
N PRO A 142 26.02 -0.79 12.74
CA PRO A 142 25.81 -1.97 11.91
C PRO A 142 24.43 -2.61 12.18
N ALA A 143 23.65 -2.76 11.11
CA ALA A 143 22.31 -3.32 11.16
C ALA A 143 22.39 -4.84 10.97
N ARG A 144 21.62 -5.61 11.75
CA ARG A 144 21.58 -7.07 11.59
C ARG A 144 20.93 -7.45 10.27
N LEU A 145 21.50 -8.46 9.61
CA LEU A 145 20.95 -9.08 8.42
C LEU A 145 19.99 -10.21 8.78
N TYR A 146 18.95 -10.31 7.97
CA TYR A 146 17.88 -11.28 8.08
C TYR A 146 17.62 -11.92 6.73
N ARG A 147 17.04 -13.11 6.76
CA ARG A 147 16.53 -13.82 5.59
C ARG A 147 15.08 -14.22 5.80
N PHE A 148 14.32 -14.28 4.71
CA PHE A 148 12.94 -14.78 4.76
C PHE A 148 12.92 -16.29 5.05
N ARG A 149 12.13 -16.70 6.04
CA ARG A 149 11.93 -18.10 6.44
C ARG A 149 10.84 -18.73 5.58
N ARG A 150 11.23 -19.43 4.52
CA ARG A 150 10.30 -19.98 3.50
C ARG A 150 9.35 -21.03 4.07
N GLU A 151 9.78 -21.73 5.12
CA GLU A 151 9.05 -22.80 5.79
C GLU A 151 7.70 -22.31 6.35
N VAL A 152 7.60 -21.02 6.71
CA VAL A 152 6.36 -20.40 7.22
C VAL A 152 5.21 -20.51 6.20
N VAL A 153 5.53 -20.55 4.91
CA VAL A 153 4.54 -20.71 3.83
C VAL A 153 3.88 -22.09 3.86
N LEU A 154 4.62 -23.10 4.31
CA LEU A 154 4.12 -24.47 4.44
C LEU A 154 3.40 -24.67 5.78
N GLU A 155 3.80 -23.96 6.83
CA GLU A 155 3.22 -24.05 8.17
C GLU A 155 1.86 -23.34 8.30
N ARG A 156 1.61 -22.31 7.48
CA ARG A 156 0.42 -21.45 7.63
C ARG A 156 -0.17 -21.08 6.26
N PRO A 157 -1.50 -21.18 6.08
CA PRO A 157 -2.14 -20.89 4.80
C PRO A 157 -2.10 -19.39 4.39
N ALA A 158 -1.77 -18.48 5.31
CA ALA A 158 -1.72 -17.03 5.02
C ALA A 158 -0.59 -16.31 5.81
N PRO A 159 0.68 -16.44 5.41
CA PRO A 159 1.84 -15.88 6.12
C PRO A 159 2.11 -14.40 5.73
N GLY A 160 1.07 -13.61 5.50
CA GLY A 160 1.21 -12.21 5.10
C GLY A 160 1.51 -11.26 6.27
N LEU A 161 1.93 -10.04 5.93
CA LEU A 161 2.16 -8.96 6.89
C LEU A 161 0.89 -8.11 7.03
N ARG A 162 0.14 -8.33 8.10
CA ARG A 162 -1.00 -7.47 8.47
C ARG A 162 -0.51 -6.28 9.26
N VAL A 163 -0.07 -5.27 8.55
CA VAL A 163 0.46 -4.07 9.18
C VAL A 163 -0.66 -3.09 9.49
N LYS A 164 -0.68 -2.57 10.72
CA LYS A 164 -1.56 -1.46 11.09
C LYS A 164 -0.77 -0.17 10.90
N ALA A 165 -1.33 0.78 10.15
CA ALA A 165 -0.78 2.13 10.07
C ALA A 165 -0.65 2.72 11.48
N ALA A 166 0.39 3.53 11.71
CA ALA A 166 0.44 4.35 12.91
C ALA A 166 -0.77 5.29 12.88
N ARG A 167 -1.55 5.34 13.98
CA ARG A 167 -2.53 6.43 14.13
C ARG A 167 -1.71 7.71 14.27
N GLY A 168 -1.83 8.61 13.29
CA GLY A 168 -1.29 9.97 13.39
C GLY A 168 -2.00 10.76 14.47
#